data_AF-A0A662MB07-F1
#
_entry.id   AF-A0A662MB07-F1
#
_cell.length_a   1.000
_cell.length_b   1.000
_cell.length_c   1.000
_cell.angle_alpha   90.00
_cell.angle_beta   90.00
_cell.angle_gamma   90.00
#
_symmetry.space_group_name_H-M   'P 1'
#
loop_
_entity.id
_entity.type
_entity.pdbx_description
1 polymer ?
#
loop_
_entity_poly.entity_id
_entity_poly.type
_entity_poly.pdbx_seq_one_letter_code
_entity_poly.pdbx_strand_id
1 'polypeptide(L)'
;SNNLMYEKELFLSLGGFDPWFITAEDIDLNYRAVKSGAEIFYDPEAIVYHRTRDSIMAFLKQAFWNGFGRKQLTLKHGSLWSHYSLKKMLNTQISFWGVVRLSVALLGYVACMVKWKEYPSGQL
;
A
#
# COMPACT_ATOMS: atom_id res chain seq x y z
N SER A 1 -13.01 -2.09 -2.38
CA SER A 1 -13.30 -3.30 -1.61
C SER A 1 -11.99 -3.96 -1.29
N ASN A 2 -11.80 -4.40 -0.04
CA ASN A 2 -10.66 -5.20 0.37
C ASN A 2 -11.12 -6.67 0.38
N ASN A 3 -10.25 -7.61 0.02
CA ASN A 3 -10.51 -9.05 -0.02
C ASN A 3 -9.67 -9.80 1.03
N LEU A 4 -9.44 -9.16 2.19
CA LEU A 4 -8.59 -9.67 3.26
C LEU A 4 -9.43 -10.02 4.50
N MET A 5 -9.04 -11.12 5.15
CA MET A 5 -9.58 -11.58 6.42
C MET A 5 -8.44 -12.03 7.31
N TYR A 6 -8.56 -11.78 8.62
CA TYR A 6 -7.58 -12.18 9.62
C TYR A 6 -8.27 -12.95 10.73
N GLU A 7 -7.55 -13.90 11.32
CA GLU A 7 -7.92 -14.43 12.62
C GLU A 7 -7.95 -13.29 13.65
N LYS A 8 -8.99 -13.27 14.49
CA LYS A 8 -9.18 -12.19 15.46
C LYS A 8 -8.01 -12.08 16.44
N GLU A 9 -7.50 -13.20 16.92
CA GLU A 9 -6.39 -13.23 17.87
C GLU A 9 -5.09 -12.71 17.25
N LEU A 10 -4.80 -13.08 16.00
CA LEU A 10 -3.69 -12.51 15.24
C LEU A 10 -3.84 -11.00 15.02
N PHE A 11 -5.03 -10.53 14.62
CA PHE A 11 -5.26 -9.10 14.42
C PHE A 11 -5.00 -8.29 15.70
N LEU A 12 -5.50 -8.77 16.84
CA LEU A 12 -5.34 -8.11 18.13
C LEU A 12 -3.91 -8.20 18.65
N SER A 13 -3.23 -9.33 18.48
CA SER A 13 -1.83 -9.49 18.93
C SER A 13 -0.86 -8.59 18.14
N LEU A 14 -1.19 -8.27 16.90
CA LEU A 14 -0.44 -7.31 16.08
C LEU A 14 -0.76 -5.84 16.43
N GLY A 15 -1.72 -5.55 17.31
CA GLY A 15 -2.15 -4.20 17.65
C GLY A 15 -3.14 -3.57 16.65
N GLY A 16 -3.69 -4.35 15.73
CA GLY A 16 -4.65 -3.88 14.73
C GLY A 16 -4.03 -2.98 13.65
N PHE A 17 -4.85 -2.09 13.08
CA PHE A 17 -4.41 -1.11 12.09
C PHE A 17 -3.66 0.04 12.76
N ASP A 18 -2.55 0.46 12.12
CA ASP A 18 -1.79 1.63 12.56
C ASP A 18 -2.45 2.92 12.05
N PRO A 19 -2.96 3.80 12.93
CA PRO A 19 -3.69 5.01 12.55
C PRO A 19 -2.81 6.08 11.89
N TRP A 20 -1.48 5.94 11.89
CA TRP A 20 -0.60 6.86 11.19
C TRP A 20 -0.74 6.76 9.67
N PHE A 21 -1.11 5.59 9.14
CA PHE A 21 -1.33 5.40 7.72
C PHE A 21 -2.57 6.18 7.25
N ILE A 22 -2.38 7.08 6.28
CA ILE A 22 -3.51 7.70 5.57
C ILE A 22 -4.07 6.73 4.52
N THR A 23 -3.22 5.82 4.06
CA THR A 23 -3.50 4.77 3.07
C THR A 23 -2.44 3.69 3.20
N ALA A 24 -2.74 2.47 2.76
CA ALA A 24 -1.83 1.30 2.81
C ALA A 24 -1.64 0.70 4.21
N GLU A 25 -2.56 0.99 5.13
CA GLU A 25 -2.68 0.39 6.46
C GLU A 25 -2.89 -1.14 6.40
N ASP A 26 -3.54 -1.62 5.35
CA ASP A 26 -3.74 -3.04 5.06
C ASP A 26 -2.44 -3.73 4.63
N ILE A 27 -1.62 -3.07 3.81
CA ILE A 27 -0.29 -3.56 3.42
C ILE A 27 0.64 -3.62 4.64
N ASP A 28 0.60 -2.60 5.51
CA ASP A 28 1.35 -2.60 6.78
C ASP A 28 0.96 -3.79 7.66
N LEU A 29 -0.34 -4.01 7.84
CA LEU A 29 -0.84 -5.12 8.65
C LEU A 29 -0.45 -6.49 8.06
N ASN A 30 -0.57 -6.66 6.74
CA ASN A 30 -0.11 -7.87 6.05
C ASN A 30 1.39 -8.11 6.26
N TYR A 31 2.20 -7.06 6.14
CA TYR A 31 3.64 -7.18 6.35
C TYR A 31 3.96 -7.60 7.79
N ARG A 32 3.29 -7.01 8.78
CA ARG A 32 3.46 -7.39 10.20
C ARG A 32 3.01 -8.83 10.47
N ALA A 33 1.89 -9.27 9.88
CA ALA A 33 1.40 -10.64 10.02
C ALA A 33 2.38 -11.67 9.46
N VAL A 34 2.89 -11.47 8.24
CA VAL A 34 3.91 -12.37 7.67
C VAL A 34 5.18 -12.36 8.51
N LYS A 35 5.60 -11.18 8.99
CA LYS A 35 6.78 -11.05 9.86
C LYS A 35 6.61 -11.73 11.22
N SER A 36 5.39 -11.87 11.73
CA SER A 36 5.08 -12.63 12.95
C SER A 36 4.97 -14.14 12.71
N GLY A 37 5.22 -14.62 11.49
CA GLY A 37 5.16 -16.03 11.13
C GLY A 37 3.80 -16.52 10.64
N ALA A 38 2.83 -15.62 10.41
CA ALA A 38 1.56 -16.03 9.83
C ALA A 38 1.71 -16.33 8.33
N GLU A 39 0.95 -17.31 7.86
CA GLU A 39 0.92 -17.69 6.45
C GLU A 39 -0.22 -16.98 5.70
N ILE A 40 0.00 -16.73 4.40
CA ILE A 40 -1.04 -16.17 3.52
C ILE A 40 -1.76 -17.32 2.84
N PHE A 41 -3.06 -17.44 3.10
CA PHE A 41 -3.93 -18.36 2.38
C PHE A 41 -4.64 -17.65 1.22
N TYR A 42 -4.67 -18.28 0.05
CA TYR A 42 -5.38 -17.80 -1.13
C TYR A 42 -6.47 -18.80 -1.52
N ASP A 43 -7.71 -18.31 -1.57
CA ASP A 43 -8.86 -19.07 -2.02
C ASP A 43 -9.32 -18.56 -3.40
N PRO A 44 -9.15 -19.35 -4.47
CA PRO A 44 -9.60 -18.97 -5.81
C PRO A 44 -11.14 -19.00 -5.97
N GLU A 45 -11.88 -19.66 -5.07
CA GLU A 45 -13.33 -19.78 -5.11
C GLU A 45 -14.03 -18.64 -4.35
N ALA A 46 -13.28 -17.85 -3.57
CA ALA A 46 -13.81 -16.71 -2.83
C ALA A 46 -14.29 -15.60 -3.79
N ILE A 47 -15.59 -15.29 -3.75
CA ILE A 47 -16.22 -14.27 -4.60
C ILE A 47 -16.22 -12.91 -3.90
N VAL A 48 -15.60 -11.91 -4.52
CA VAL A 48 -15.61 -10.51 -4.03
C VAL A 48 -16.08 -9.57 -5.14
N TYR A 49 -17.13 -8.80 -4.86
CA TYR A 49 -17.63 -7.79 -5.79
C TYR A 49 -16.89 -6.46 -5.62
N HIS A 50 -16.28 -5.99 -6.70
CA HIS A 50 -15.58 -4.71 -6.75
C HIS A 50 -16.35 -3.72 -7.63
N ARG A 51 -16.61 -2.52 -7.10
CA ARG A 51 -16.98 -1.38 -7.94
C ARG A 51 -15.73 -0.72 -8.48
N THR A 52 -15.61 -0.66 -9.80
CA THR A 52 -14.59 0.15 -10.46
C THR A 52 -14.90 1.64 -10.27
N ARG A 53 -13.85 2.46 -10.32
CA ARG A 53 -14.00 3.92 -10.31
C ARG A 53 -14.17 4.37 -11.76
N ASP A 54 -15.17 5.19 -12.03
CA ASP A 54 -15.56 5.51 -13.41
C ASP A 54 -15.06 6.89 -13.88
N SER A 55 -14.13 7.53 -13.15
CA SER A 55 -13.64 8.87 -13.50
C SER A 55 -12.12 9.02 -13.45
N ILE A 56 -11.59 9.85 -14.35
CA ILE A 56 -10.17 10.22 -14.43
C ILE A 56 -9.71 10.84 -13.10
N MET A 57 -10.52 11.71 -12.50
CA MET A 57 -10.17 12.32 -11.21
C MET A 57 -10.00 11.27 -10.10
N ALA A 58 -10.89 10.28 -10.05
CA ALA A 58 -10.78 9.21 -9.07
C ALA A 58 -9.54 8.32 -9.32
N PHE A 59 -9.18 8.09 -10.58
CA PHE A 59 -7.95 7.41 -10.96
C PHE A 59 -6.69 8.18 -10.53
N LEU A 60 -6.62 9.48 -10.80
CA LEU A 60 -5.47 10.32 -10.41
C LEU A 60 -5.36 10.43 -8.88
N LYS A 61 -6.48 10.61 -8.17
CA LYS A 61 -6.51 10.61 -6.71
C LYS A 61 -5.97 9.30 -6.14
N GLN A 62 -6.39 8.16 -6.70
CA GLN A 62 -5.85 6.86 -6.30
C GLN A 62 -4.35 6.75 -6.57
N ALA A 63 -3.87 7.20 -7.73
CA ALA A 63 -2.45 7.20 -8.06
C ALA A 63 -1.62 7.99 -7.03
N PHE A 64 -2.09 9.19 -6.66
CA PHE A 64 -1.46 10.03 -5.65
C PHE A 64 -1.36 9.31 -4.30
N TRP A 65 -2.49 8.80 -3.79
CA TRP A 65 -2.51 8.13 -2.49
C TRP A 65 -1.70 6.83 -2.49
N ASN A 66 -1.68 6.07 -3.58
CA ASN A 66 -0.80 4.91 -3.71
C ASN A 66 0.68 5.31 -3.55
N GLY A 67 1.11 6.40 -4.17
CA GLY A 67 2.47 6.92 -4.02
C GLY A 67 2.78 7.39 -2.60
N PHE A 68 1.83 8.09 -1.99
CA PHE A 68 1.91 8.57 -0.62
C PHE A 68 2.07 7.41 0.38
N GLY A 69 1.18 6.41 0.32
CA GLY A 69 1.25 5.21 1.17
C GLY A 69 2.52 4.40 0.96
N ARG A 70 3.03 4.31 -0.28
CA ARG A 70 4.34 3.69 -0.54
C ARG A 70 5.47 4.36 0.22
N LYS A 71 5.45 5.69 0.37
CA LYS A 71 6.45 6.37 1.20
C LYS A 71 6.22 6.09 2.68
N GLN A 72 4.98 6.08 3.17
CA GLN A 72 4.67 5.73 4.57
C GLN A 72 5.21 4.34 4.93
N LEU A 73 4.97 3.35 4.07
CA LEU A 73 5.52 2.00 4.19
C LEU A 73 7.06 2.00 4.25
N THR A 74 7.72 2.75 3.36
CA THR A 74 9.19 2.88 3.38
C THR A 74 9.71 3.53 4.66
N LEU A 75 9.02 4.54 5.21
CA LEU A 75 9.42 5.18 6.46
C LEU A 75 9.32 4.23 7.65
N LYS A 76 8.29 3.38 7.70
CA LYS A 76 8.06 2.46 8.82
C LYS A 76 8.92 1.19 8.77
N HIS A 77 9.04 0.58 7.60
CA HIS A 77 9.67 -0.74 7.44
C HIS A 77 11.03 -0.70 6.73
N GLY A 78 11.49 0.47 6.31
CA GLY A 78 12.73 0.63 5.55
C GLY A 78 12.58 0.15 4.10
N SER A 79 13.53 -0.67 3.63
CA SER A 79 13.62 -1.07 2.20
C SER A 79 12.70 -2.24 1.85
N LEU A 80 11.38 -2.03 1.98
CA LEU A 80 10.33 -2.94 1.52
C LEU A 80 10.42 -3.29 0.03
N TRP A 81 10.97 -2.37 -0.77
CA TRP A 81 10.96 -2.45 -2.24
C TRP A 81 12.29 -2.92 -2.81
N SER A 82 13.21 -3.43 -1.99
CA SER A 82 14.56 -3.86 -2.40
C SER A 82 14.55 -4.88 -3.54
N HIS A 83 13.57 -5.77 -3.58
CA HIS A 83 13.40 -6.79 -4.63
C HIS A 83 12.51 -6.35 -5.80
N TYR A 84 12.04 -5.09 -5.80
CA TYR A 84 11.13 -4.59 -6.83
C TYR A 84 11.90 -4.16 -8.09
N SER A 85 11.63 -4.81 -9.22
CA SER A 85 12.29 -4.49 -10.50
C SER A 85 11.72 -3.22 -11.13
N LEU A 86 12.49 -2.13 -11.11
CA LEU A 86 12.16 -0.88 -11.81
C LEU A 86 11.95 -1.08 -13.31
N LYS A 87 12.77 -1.92 -13.95
CA LYS A 87 12.67 -2.23 -15.39
C LYS A 87 11.32 -2.89 -15.73
N LYS A 88 10.88 -3.85 -14.91
CA LYS A 88 9.57 -4.51 -15.09
C LYS A 88 8.41 -3.54 -14.88
N MET A 89 8.52 -2.63 -13.91
CA MET A 89 7.52 -1.58 -13.69
C MET A 89 7.40 -0.66 -14.90
N LEU A 90 8.50 -0.14 -15.43
CA LEU A 90 8.48 0.76 -16.58
C LEU A 90 7.92 0.08 -17.82
N ASN A 91 8.32 -1.17 -18.10
CA ASN A 91 7.85 -1.92 -19.27
C ASN A 91 6.34 -2.19 -19.26
N THR A 92 5.72 -2.30 -18.08
CA THR A 92 4.27 -2.51 -17.95
C THR A 92 3.45 -1.21 -17.98
N GLN A 93 4.10 -0.04 -17.99
CA GLN A 93 3.46 1.26 -17.84
C GLN A 93 3.79 2.25 -18.98
N ILE A 94 4.27 1.76 -20.13
CA ILE A 94 4.66 2.60 -21.29
C ILE A 94 3.45 3.33 -21.91
N SER A 95 2.22 2.93 -21.60
CA SER A 95 1.02 3.66 -22.04
C SER A 95 0.97 5.10 -21.49
N PHE A 96 0.31 6.00 -22.21
CA PHE A 96 0.07 7.38 -21.76
C PHE A 96 -0.50 7.42 -20.34
N TRP A 97 -1.55 6.63 -20.07
CA TRP A 97 -2.16 6.55 -18.75
C TRP A 97 -1.24 5.95 -17.68
N GLY A 98 -0.36 5.02 -18.05
CA GLY A 98 0.67 4.47 -17.16
C GLY A 98 1.68 5.53 -16.74
N VAL A 99 2.17 6.34 -17.68
CA VAL A 99 3.07 7.46 -17.40
C VAL A 99 2.40 8.49 -16.51
N VAL A 100 1.18 8.93 -16.84
CA VAL A 100 0.40 9.88 -16.03
C VAL A 100 0.22 9.36 -14.60
N ARG A 101 -0.16 8.08 -14.44
CA ARG A 101 -0.31 7.45 -13.13
C ARG A 101 0.98 7.46 -12.33
N LEU A 102 2.11 7.10 -12.96
CA LEU A 102 3.42 7.07 -12.31
C LEU A 102 3.87 8.47 -11.89
N SER A 103 3.66 9.48 -12.72
CA SER A 103 3.96 10.88 -12.39
C SER A 103 3.14 11.36 -11.18
N VAL A 104 1.83 11.09 -11.16
CA VAL A 104 0.97 11.49 -10.03
C VAL A 104 1.29 10.70 -8.76
N ALA A 105 1.62 9.41 -8.87
CA ALA A 105 2.11 8.63 -7.75
C ALA A 105 3.45 9.18 -7.20
N LEU A 106 4.36 9.62 -8.07
CA LEU A 106 5.62 10.25 -7.64
C LEU A 106 5.34 11.54 -6.86
N LEU A 107 4.38 12.36 -7.30
CA LEU A 107 3.95 13.56 -6.55
C LEU A 107 3.45 13.20 -5.15
N GLY A 108 2.62 12.15 -5.02
CA GLY A 108 2.15 11.67 -3.71
C GLY A 108 3.29 11.17 -2.81
N TYR A 109 4.25 10.46 -3.39
CA TYR A 109 5.44 9.99 -2.69
C TYR A 109 6.27 11.17 -2.15
N VAL A 110 6.53 12.18 -2.98
CA VAL A 110 7.25 13.41 -2.59
C VAL A 110 6.48 14.21 -1.54
N ALA A 111 5.17 14.35 -1.69
CA ALA A 111 4.33 15.03 -0.70
C ALA A 111 4.43 14.38 0.69
N CYS A 112 4.46 13.04 0.76
CA CYS A 112 4.70 12.33 2.01
C CYS A 112 6.09 12.61 2.58
N MET A 113 7.14 12.66 1.74
CA MET A 113 8.51 12.97 2.20
C MET A 113 8.62 14.38 2.80
N VAL A 114 7.91 15.35 2.22
CA VAL A 114 7.89 16.72 2.74
C VAL A 114 7.10 16.77 4.04
N LYS A 115 5.98 16.04 4.13
CA LYS A 115 5.13 16.01 5.33
C LYS A 115 5.79 15.28 6.51
N TRP A 116 6.47 14.16 6.25
CA TRP A 116 7.09 13.33 7.28
C TRP A 116 8.50 12.90 6.91
N LYS A 117 9.44 13.20 7.81
CA LYS A 117 10.84 12.78 7.67
C LYS A 117 11.08 11.33 8.13
N GLU A 118 10.33 10.90 9.15
CA GLU A 118 10.45 9.58 9.76
C GLU A 118 9.09 9.07 10.24
N TYR A 119 9.01 7.76 10.45
CA TYR A 119 7.87 7.14 11.12
C TYR A 119 7.92 7.51 12.61
N PRO A 120 6.86 8.08 13.21
CA PRO A 120 6.84 8.41 14.62
C PRO A 120 6.87 7.13 15.46
N SER A 121 8.01 6.88 16.11
CA SER A 121 8.21 5.73 17.00
C SER A 121 7.31 5.84 18.24
N GLY A 122 6.52 4.79 18.50
CA GLY A 122 5.68 4.67 19.71
C GLY A 122 4.17 4.51 19.50
N GLN A 123 3.69 4.23 18.29
CA GLN A 123 2.24 4.09 18.03
C GLN A 123 1.66 2.67 18.01
N LEU A 124 2.47 1.60 18.14
CA LEU A 124 2.04 0.23 18.50
C LEU A 124 3.21 -0.51 19.14
#